data_AF-W1XZS4-F1
#
_entry.id   AF-W1XZS4-F1
#
_cell.length_a   1.000
_cell.length_b   1.000
_cell.length_c   1.000
_cell.angle_alpha   90.00
_cell.angle_beta   90.00
_cell.angle_gamma   90.00
#
_symmetry.space_group_name_H-M   'P 1'
#
loop_
_entity.id
_entity.type
_entity.pdbx_description
1 polymer ?
#
loop_
_entity_poly.entity_id
_entity_poly.type
_entity_poly.pdbx_seq_one_letter_code
_entity_poly.pdbx_strand_id
1 'polypeptide(L)'
;KGEIGVVHALPTKYPYDPSNPEDVRAAELEDIIHNKFILDATYLGKYSRETMEGVQHILSVNGGQLEISDEDYKILDEAKAFTARMGSVA
;
A
#
# COMPACT_ATOMS: atom_id res chain seq x y z
N LYS A 1 -4.62 28.26 11.45
CA LYS A 1 -3.88 27.26 10.65
C LYS A 1 -4.82 26.09 10.44
N GLY A 2 -5.11 25.72 9.19
CA GLY A 2 -5.87 24.50 8.89
C GLY A 2 -4.94 23.30 8.81
N GLU A 3 -5.43 22.11 9.13
CA GLU A 3 -4.71 20.85 8.94
C GLU A 3 -5.34 20.12 7.74
N ILE A 4 -4.49 19.60 6.86
CA ILE A 4 -4.88 18.66 5.80
C ILE A 4 -4.31 17.29 6.17
N GLY A 5 -5.12 16.26 5.99
CA GLY A 5 -4.78 14.88 6.33
C GLY A 5 -5.66 13.92 5.58
N VAL A 6 -5.29 12.65 5.61
CA VAL A 6 -6.00 11.58 4.93
C VAL A 6 -6.43 10.54 5.97
N VAL A 7 -7.60 9.92 5.74
CA VAL A 7 -8.15 8.87 6.59
C VAL A 7 -8.19 7.59 5.78
N HIS A 8 -7.49 6.56 6.26
CA HIS A 8 -7.47 5.24 5.63
C HIS A 8 -8.22 4.22 6.48
N ALA A 9 -8.97 3.34 5.84
CA ALA A 9 -9.45 2.13 6.47
C ALA A 9 -8.28 1.14 6.47
N LEU A 10 -7.78 0.78 7.66
CA LEU A 10 -6.64 -0.13 7.81
C LEU A 10 -7.08 -1.40 8.55
N PRO A 11 -7.90 -2.27 7.92
CA PRO A 11 -8.26 -3.54 8.51
C PRO A 11 -7.02 -4.42 8.61
N THR A 12 -6.74 -4.94 9.82
CA THR A 12 -5.63 -5.87 10.02
C THR A 12 -5.93 -7.19 9.33
N LYS A 13 -5.02 -7.64 8.46
CA LYS A 13 -5.14 -8.91 7.74
C LYS A 13 -4.29 -9.97 8.44
N TYR A 14 -4.92 -11.09 8.79
CA TYR A 14 -4.25 -12.22 9.41
C TYR A 14 -4.40 -13.46 8.52
N PRO A 15 -3.38 -14.34 8.46
CA PRO A 15 -3.51 -15.62 7.80
C PRO A 15 -4.56 -16.48 8.50
N TYR A 16 -5.27 -17.30 7.74
CA TYR A 16 -6.22 -18.26 8.30
C TYR A 16 -5.51 -19.31 9.15
N ASP A 17 -4.50 -19.98 8.59
CA ASP A 17 -3.55 -20.82 9.33
C ASP A 17 -2.13 -20.20 9.29
N PRO A 18 -1.59 -19.70 10.41
CA PRO A 18 -0.26 -19.12 10.46
C PRO A 18 0.88 -20.14 10.25
N SER A 19 0.59 -21.44 10.29
CA SER A 19 1.54 -22.50 9.95
C SER A 19 1.57 -22.85 8.47
N ASN A 20 0.55 -22.42 7.70
CA ASN A 20 0.47 -22.61 6.27
C ASN A 20 1.13 -21.44 5.51
N PRO A 21 2.25 -21.66 4.79
CA PRO A 21 2.93 -20.60 4.04
C PRO A 21 2.06 -19.95 2.97
N GLU A 22 1.08 -20.66 2.40
CA GLU A 22 0.17 -20.11 1.39
C GLU A 22 -0.82 -19.11 2.02
N ASP A 23 -1.35 -19.41 3.21
CA ASP A 23 -2.25 -18.50 3.92
C ASP A 23 -1.50 -17.25 4.41
N VAL A 24 -0.24 -17.41 4.85
CA VAL A 24 0.64 -16.29 5.18
C VAL A 24 0.88 -15.41 3.96
N ARG A 25 1.17 -16.00 2.80
CA ARG A 25 1.38 -15.25 1.56
C ARG A 25 0.10 -14.56 1.09
N ALA A 26 -1.06 -15.22 1.21
CA ALA A 26 -2.35 -14.63 0.85
C ALA A 26 -2.69 -13.42 1.73
N ALA A 27 -2.49 -13.52 3.05
CA ALA A 27 -2.70 -12.41 3.98
C ALA A 27 -1.72 -11.24 3.70
N GLU A 28 -0.47 -11.53 3.33
CA GLU A 28 0.50 -10.52 2.94
C GLU A 28 0.09 -9.77 1.67
N LEU A 29 -0.34 -10.48 0.62
CA LEU A 29 -0.81 -9.87 -0.63
C LEU A 29 -2.05 -9.01 -0.41
N GLU A 30 -2.97 -9.48 0.42
CA GLU A 30 -4.18 -8.76 0.81
C GLU A 30 -3.83 -7.47 1.59
N ASP A 31 -2.88 -7.53 2.52
CA ASP A 31 -2.37 -6.37 3.25
C ASP A 31 -1.63 -5.39 2.32
N ILE A 32 -0.91 -5.91 1.33
CA ILE A 32 -0.22 -5.09 0.33
C ILE A 32 -1.21 -4.23 -0.46
N ILE A 33 -2.31 -4.82 -0.96
CA ILE A 33 -3.33 -4.09 -1.73
C ILE A 33 -4.03 -3.04 -0.86
N HIS A 34 -4.47 -3.43 0.34
CA HIS A 34 -5.39 -2.60 1.12
C HIS A 34 -4.67 -1.55 1.99
N ASN A 35 -3.46 -1.86 2.46
CA ASN A 35 -2.78 -1.07 3.47
C ASN A 35 -1.41 -0.58 2.96
N LYS A 36 -0.46 -1.49 2.68
CA LYS A 36 0.93 -1.09 2.39
C LYS A 36 1.07 -0.24 1.14
N PHE A 37 0.30 -0.51 0.08
CA PHE A 37 0.38 0.28 -1.15
C PHE A 37 0.11 1.77 -0.88
N ILE A 38 -0.96 2.05 -0.14
CA ILE A 38 -1.37 3.41 0.20
C ILE A 38 -0.44 4.04 1.24
N LEU A 39 0.02 3.26 2.22
CA LEU A 39 0.96 3.73 3.25
C LEU A 39 2.33 4.09 2.67
N ASP A 40 2.85 3.26 1.76
CA ASP A 40 4.12 3.51 1.08
C ASP A 40 4.04 4.79 0.25
N ALA A 41 2.96 4.98 -0.51
CA ALA A 41 2.73 6.23 -1.25
C ALA A 41 2.70 7.46 -0.32
N THR A 42 2.03 7.34 0.82
CA THR A 42 1.80 8.47 1.75
C THR A 42 3.05 8.84 2.56
N TYR A 43 3.83 7.85 3.03
CA TYR A 43 4.97 8.09 3.91
C TYR A 43 6.33 8.06 3.21
N LEU A 44 6.48 7.22 2.20
CA LEU A 44 7.75 7.07 1.50
C LEU A 44 7.78 7.91 0.22
N GLY A 45 6.63 8.30 -0.32
CA GLY A 45 6.54 8.96 -1.63
C GLY A 45 6.86 8.01 -2.80
N LYS A 46 6.97 6.71 -2.50
CA LYS A 46 7.35 5.65 -3.43
C LYS A 46 6.92 4.30 -2.88
N TYR A 47 6.80 3.31 -3.75
CA TYR A 47 6.47 1.94 -3.36
C TYR A 47 7.74 1.17 -3.01
N SER A 48 7.72 0.44 -1.90
CA SER A 48 8.81 -0.46 -1.55
C SER A 48 8.90 -1.63 -2.53
N ARG A 49 10.06 -2.28 -2.59
CA ARG A 49 10.28 -3.45 -3.45
C ARG A 49 9.28 -4.57 -3.14
N GLU A 50 9.02 -4.83 -1.86
CA GLU A 50 8.08 -5.86 -1.42
C GLU A 50 6.65 -5.54 -1.87
N THR A 51 6.20 -4.29 -1.73
CA THR A 51 4.89 -3.83 -2.22
C THR A 51 4.78 -4.02 -3.73
N MET A 52 5.78 -3.62 -4.51
CA MET A 52 5.77 -3.79 -5.97
C MET A 52 5.80 -5.25 -6.41
N GLU A 53 6.60 -6.09 -5.75
CA GLU A 53 6.64 -7.53 -6.01
C GLU A 53 5.26 -8.18 -5.75
N GLY A 54 4.59 -7.81 -4.65
CA GLY A 54 3.24 -8.28 -4.34
C GLY A 54 2.21 -7.83 -5.37
N VAL A 55 2.18 -6.54 -5.68
CA VAL A 55 1.27 -5.97 -6.68
C VAL A 55 1.50 -6.60 -8.05
N GLN A 56 2.74 -6.77 -8.48
CA GLN A 56 3.05 -7.40 -9.77
C GLN A 56 2.58 -8.86 -9.82
N HIS A 57 2.69 -9.59 -8.70
CA HIS A 57 2.17 -10.95 -8.58
C HIS A 57 0.64 -10.99 -8.68
N ILE A 58 -0.06 -10.06 -8.03
CA ILE A 58 -1.53 -9.95 -8.13
C ILE A 58 -1.95 -9.64 -9.56
N LEU A 59 -1.27 -8.70 -10.22
CA LEU A 59 -1.57 -8.29 -11.58
C LEU A 59 -1.29 -9.42 -12.59
N SER A 60 -0.23 -10.21 -12.38
CA SER A 60 0.09 -11.32 -13.28
C SER A 60 -0.95 -12.44 -13.23
N VAL A 61 -1.54 -12.69 -12.05
CA VAL A 61 -2.59 -13.71 -11.87
C VAL A 61 -3.96 -13.22 -12.38
N ASN A 62 -4.26 -11.92 -12.23
CA ASN A 62 -5.56 -11.35 -12.57
C ASN A 62 -5.62 -10.66 -13.95
N GLY A 63 -4.50 -10.57 -14.66
CA GLY A 63 -4.42 -9.95 -16.00
C GLY A 63 -4.45 -8.42 -15.99
N GLY A 64 -3.94 -7.80 -14.94
CA GLY A 64 -3.86 -6.33 -14.80
C GLY A 64 -2.50 -5.76 -15.20
N GLN A 65 -2.45 -4.44 -15.36
CA GLN A 65 -1.20 -3.69 -15.56
C GLN A 65 -1.19 -2.47 -14.65
N LEU A 66 -0.01 -2.13 -14.14
CA LEU A 66 0.24 -0.92 -13.36
C LEU A 66 1.41 -0.20 -14.00
N GLU A 67 1.12 0.99 -14.53
CA GLU A 67 2.14 1.92 -15.02
C GLU A 67 2.18 3.10 -14.07
N ILE A 68 3.36 3.36 -13.51
CA ILE A 68 3.62 4.52 -12.65
C ILE A 68 4.78 5.26 -13.29
N SER A 69 4.55 6.51 -13.67
CA SER A 69 5.55 7.35 -14.31
C SER A 69 6.49 8.00 -13.28
N ASP A 70 7.64 8.50 -13.75
CA ASP A 70 8.53 9.30 -12.91
C ASP A 70 7.87 10.58 -12.40
N GLU A 71 6.87 11.10 -13.12
CA GLU A 71 6.10 12.27 -12.71
C GLU A 71 5.15 11.95 -11.55
N ASP A 72 4.53 10.77 -11.56
CA ASP A 72 3.72 10.28 -10.43
C ASP A 72 4.57 10.13 -9.17
N TYR A 73 5.80 9.59 -9.29
CA TYR A 73 6.71 9.50 -8.15
C TYR A 73 7.13 10.87 -7.60
N LYS A 74 7.32 11.88 -8.46
CA LYS A 74 7.60 13.25 -8.00
C LYS A 74 6.41 13.82 -7.23
N ILE A 75 5.20 13.63 -7.74
CA ILE A 75 3.97 14.10 -7.06
C ILE A 75 3.83 13.41 -5.69
N LEU A 76 4.08 12.10 -5.61
CA LEU A 76 4.01 11.35 -4.36
C LEU A 76 5.08 11.80 -3.34
N ASP A 77 6.31 12.05 -3.79
CA ASP A 77 7.40 12.54 -2.93
C ASP A 77 7.13 13.96 -2.41
N GLU A 78 6.56 14.83 -3.25
CA GLU A 78 6.13 16.17 -2.82
C GLU A 78 4.94 16.09 -1.84
N ALA A 79 3.94 15.26 -2.14
CA ALA A 79 2.72 15.11 -1.34
C ALA A 79 2.98 14.58 0.08
N LYS A 80 4.00 13.73 0.24
CA LYS A 80 4.46 13.24 1.55
C LYS A 80 4.69 14.39 2.55
N ALA A 81 5.23 15.52 2.11
CA ALA A 81 5.55 16.66 2.98
C ALA A 81 4.30 17.42 3.49
N PHE A 82 3.13 17.22 2.85
CA PHE A 82 1.89 17.93 3.19
C PHE A 82 0.96 17.14 4.10
N THR A 83 1.22 15.84 4.32
CA THR A 83 0.39 15.00 5.18
C THR A 83 0.71 15.28 6.65
N ALA A 84 -0.09 16.16 7.28
CA ALA A 84 0.13 16.58 8.67
C ALA A 84 -0.44 15.59 9.71
N ARG A 85 -1.47 14.83 9.35
CA ARG A 85 -2.12 13.84 10.22
C ARG A 85 -2.65 12.67 9.41
N MET A 86 -2.45 11.46 9.94
CA MET A 86 -3.07 10.24 9.44
C MET A 86 -3.96 9.65 10.53
N GLY A 87 -5.20 9.31 10.19
CA GLY A 87 -6.12 8.59 11.06
C GLY A 87 -6.47 7.26 10.42
N SER A 88 -6.52 6.19 11.22
CA SER A 88 -7.08 4.91 10.79
C SER A 88 -8.50 4.77 11.33
N VAL A 89 -9.42 4.32 10.50
CA VAL A 89 -10.70 3.76 10.97
C VAL A 89 -10.54 2.24 10.89
N ALA A 90 -10.57 1.59 12.05
CA ALA A 90 -10.55 0.14 12.18
C ALA A 90 -11.98 -0.41 12.10
#